data_AF-A0A975T3C0-F1
#
_entry.id   AF-A0A975T3C0-F1
#
_cell.length_a   1.000
_cell.length_b   1.000
_cell.length_c   1.000
_cell.angle_alpha   90.00
_cell.angle_beta   90.00
_cell.angle_gamma   90.00
#
_symmetry.space_group_name_H-M   'P 1'
#
loop_
_entity.id
_entity.type
_entity.pdbx_description
1 polymer ?
#
loop_
_entity_poly.entity_id
_entity_poly.type
_entity_poly.pdbx_seq_one_letter_code
_entity_poly.pdbx_strand_id
1 'polypeptide(L)'
;MAAPNQSEIEAKVLHIEQSNQFPDKWYLELEILESKNITGGNFAQTGDKVKAFTIQSSLNFAKNNIITAQAEFLGDAHGGFFRLNNIEVFKP
;
A
#
# COMPACT_ATOMS: atom_id res chain seq x y z
N MET A 1 7.54 -21.23 9.85
CA MET A 1 6.70 -20.38 9.00
C MET A 1 7.07 -18.95 9.30
N ALA A 2 7.58 -18.18 8.33
CA ALA A 2 7.73 -16.73 8.51
C ALA A 2 6.32 -16.14 8.62
N ALA A 3 6.04 -15.42 9.70
CA ALA A 3 4.77 -14.71 9.82
C ALA A 3 4.69 -13.66 8.70
N PRO A 4 3.53 -13.47 8.05
CA PRO A 4 3.37 -12.41 7.06
C PRO A 4 3.61 -11.07 7.76
N ASN A 5 4.28 -10.14 7.06
CA ASN A 5 4.57 -8.81 7.59
C ASN A 5 3.41 -7.89 7.25
N GLN A 6 2.38 -7.88 8.09
CA GLN A 6 1.14 -7.17 7.85
C GLN A 6 0.96 -5.99 8.78
N SER A 7 0.50 -4.88 8.21
CA SER A 7 0.09 -3.67 8.93
C SER A 7 -1.22 -3.15 8.37
N GLU A 8 -2.02 -2.53 9.21
CA GLU A 8 -3.05 -1.59 8.76
C GLU A 8 -2.39 -0.24 8.56
N ILE A 9 -2.60 0.38 7.40
CA ILE A 9 -2.07 1.71 7.10
C ILE A 9 -3.20 2.65 6.73
N GLU A 10 -3.04 3.90 7.15
CA GLU A 10 -3.68 5.04 6.51
C GLU A 10 -2.61 5.77 5.68
N ALA A 11 -2.90 6.03 4.42
CA ALA A 11 -1.93 6.63 3.52
C ALA A 11 -2.55 7.57 2.50
N LYS A 12 -1.81 8.61 2.13
CA LYS A 12 -2.17 9.50 1.03
C LYS A 12 -1.59 8.97 -0.28
N VAL A 13 -2.42 8.90 -1.30
CA VAL A 13 -1.98 8.48 -2.64
C VAL A 13 -1.24 9.62 -3.34
N LEU A 14 0.04 9.42 -3.63
CA LEU A 14 0.88 10.41 -4.34
C LEU A 14 0.88 10.18 -5.85
N HIS A 15 0.91 8.91 -6.25
CA HIS A 15 0.94 8.49 -7.65
C HIS A 15 0.20 7.17 -7.84
N ILE A 16 -0.40 6.98 -9.02
CA ILE A 16 -1.09 5.76 -9.44
C ILE A 16 -0.75 5.50 -10.90
N GLU A 17 -0.37 4.26 -11.20
CA GLU A 17 -0.10 3.79 -12.56
C GLU A 17 -0.69 2.40 -12.75
N GLN A 18 -1.42 2.16 -13.83
CA GLN A 18 -1.86 0.82 -14.20
C GLN A 18 -0.70 0.06 -14.85
N SER A 19 -0.53 -1.22 -14.52
CA SER A 19 0.49 -2.03 -15.16
C SER A 19 0.16 -2.25 -16.65
N ASN A 20 1.15 -2.00 -17.51
CA ASN A 20 1.04 -2.28 -18.95
C ASN A 20 0.94 -3.79 -19.28
N GLN A 21 1.36 -4.66 -18.34
CA GLN A 21 1.35 -6.11 -18.53
C GLN A 21 0.13 -6.78 -17.89
N PHE A 22 -0.39 -6.21 -16.81
CA PHE A 22 -1.47 -6.79 -16.01
C PHE A 22 -2.56 -5.73 -15.78
N PRO A 23 -3.68 -5.78 -16.52
CA PRO A 23 -4.70 -4.72 -16.46
C PRO A 23 -5.41 -4.66 -15.11
N ASP A 24 -5.35 -5.70 -14.30
CA ASP A 24 -5.86 -5.75 -12.94
C ASP A 24 -4.84 -5.27 -11.89
N LYS A 25 -3.60 -4.94 -12.29
CA LYS A 25 -2.56 -4.51 -11.37
C LYS A 25 -2.32 -3.01 -11.44
N TRP A 26 -2.27 -2.39 -10.27
CA TRP A 26 -1.99 -0.97 -10.13
C TRP A 26 -0.78 -0.77 -9.22
N TYR A 27 0.15 0.07 -9.64
CA TYR A 27 1.27 0.53 -8.85
C TYR A 27 0.92 1.88 -8.21
N LEU A 28 1.35 2.05 -6.97
CA LEU A 28 1.08 3.24 -6.18
C LEU A 28 2.36 3.74 -5.52
N GLU A 29 2.46 5.04 -5.41
CA GLU A 29 3.34 5.68 -4.43
C GLU A 29 2.48 6.30 -3.35
N LEU A 30 2.76 5.97 -2.10
CA LEU A 30 1.98 6.36 -0.94
C LEU A 30 2.83 7.13 0.05
N GLU A 31 2.25 8.11 0.72
CA GLU A 31 2.78 8.72 1.94
C GLU A 31 2.01 8.16 3.13
N ILE A 32 2.71 7.48 4.05
CA ILE A 32 2.09 6.87 5.23
C ILE A 32 1.71 7.97 6.22
N LEU A 33 0.43 8.04 6.57
CA LEU A 33 -0.10 8.95 7.58
C LEU A 33 -0.14 8.25 8.94
N GLU A 34 -0.62 7.01 8.96
CA GLU A 34 -0.66 6.16 10.14
C GLU A 34 -0.33 4.71 9.76
N SER A 35 0.32 3.98 10.68
CA SER A 35 0.64 2.57 10.50
C SER A 35 0.51 1.85 11.83
N LYS A 36 -0.26 0.77 11.81
CA LYS A 36 -0.48 -0.13 12.93
C LYS A 36 -0.06 -1.53 12.54
N ASN A 37 0.99 -2.02 13.18
CA ASN A 37 1.46 -3.38 12.94
C ASN A 37 0.41 -4.40 13.40
N ILE A 38 0.11 -5.38 12.54
CA ILE A 38 -0.71 -6.55 12.88
C ILE A 38 0.19 -7.74 13.20
N THR A 39 1.13 -8.06 12.30
CA THR A 39 2.07 -9.18 12.43
C THR A 39 3.41 -8.87 11.76
N GLY A 40 4.49 -9.40 12.31
CA GLY A 40 5.84 -9.21 11.77
C GLY A 40 6.51 -7.90 12.20
N GLY A 41 7.52 -7.48 11.45
CA GLY A 41 8.23 -6.22 11.71
C GLY A 41 7.42 -4.98 11.31
N ASN A 42 7.75 -3.82 11.88
CA ASN A 42 7.17 -2.56 11.43
C ASN A 42 7.95 -2.03 10.22
N PHE A 43 7.36 -2.13 9.03
CA PHE A 43 8.01 -1.73 7.75
C PHE A 43 7.49 -0.41 7.18
N ALA A 44 6.44 0.18 7.78
CA ALA A 44 5.85 1.43 7.34
C ALA A 44 5.74 2.37 8.54
N GLN A 45 6.45 3.49 8.52
CA GLN A 45 6.38 4.52 9.56
C GLN A 45 5.66 5.76 9.03
N THR A 46 5.00 6.50 9.92
CA THR A 46 4.39 7.78 9.57
C THR A 46 5.41 8.73 8.94
N GLY A 47 5.06 9.30 7.80
CA GLY A 47 5.92 10.16 6.98
C GLY A 47 6.72 9.42 5.90
N ASP A 48 6.75 8.08 5.92
CA ASP A 48 7.46 7.32 4.90
C ASP A 48 6.75 7.44 3.54
N LYS A 49 7.57 7.50 2.48
CA LYS A 49 7.11 7.32 1.11
C LYS A 49 7.40 5.91 0.66
N VAL A 50 6.35 5.14 0.42
CA VAL A 50 6.47 3.72 0.09
C VAL A 50 5.91 3.44 -1.30
N LYS A 51 6.48 2.42 -1.95
CA LYS A 51 5.94 1.86 -3.18
C LYS A 51 5.02 0.70 -2.83
N ALA A 52 3.86 0.69 -3.46
CA ALA A 52 2.85 -0.31 -3.23
C ALA A 52 2.25 -0.79 -4.55
N PHE A 53 1.57 -1.92 -4.51
CA PHE A 53 0.70 -2.35 -5.60
C PHE A 53 -0.58 -2.96 -5.04
N THR A 54 -1.64 -2.90 -5.83
CA THR A 54 -2.86 -3.67 -5.58
C THR A 54 -3.28 -4.42 -6.84
N ILE A 55 -4.08 -5.46 -6.65
CA ILE A 55 -4.65 -6.27 -7.72
C ILE A 55 -6.17 -6.09 -7.65
N GLN A 56 -6.68 -5.17 -8.45
CA GLN A 56 -8.10 -4.83 -8.59
C GLN A 56 -8.38 -4.41 -10.02
N SER A 57 -9.45 -4.95 -10.63
CA SER A 57 -9.81 -4.62 -12.02
C SER A 57 -10.21 -3.15 -12.23
N SER A 58 -10.63 -2.48 -11.16
CA SER A 58 -11.01 -1.06 -11.17
C SER A 58 -10.62 -0.40 -9.86
N LEU A 59 -10.05 0.81 -9.94
CA LEU A 59 -9.82 1.66 -8.78
C LEU A 59 -10.95 2.68 -8.62
N ASN A 60 -11.34 2.92 -7.39
CA ASN A 60 -12.30 3.96 -7.00
C ASN A 60 -11.62 5.17 -6.31
N PHE A 61 -10.29 5.24 -6.34
CA PHE A 61 -9.49 6.32 -5.79
C PHE A 61 -8.49 6.89 -6.81
N ALA A 62 -8.03 8.10 -6.54
CA ALA A 62 -7.11 8.87 -7.35
C ALA A 62 -6.00 9.50 -6.48
N LYS A 63 -5.07 10.17 -7.16
CA LYS A 63 -4.06 11.01 -6.50
C LYS A 63 -4.70 11.97 -5.49
N ASN A 64 -4.03 12.16 -4.36
CA ASN A 64 -4.43 12.94 -3.19
C ASN A 64 -5.59 12.37 -2.35
N ASN A 65 -6.19 11.24 -2.73
CA ASN A 65 -7.12 10.57 -1.81
C ASN A 65 -6.36 9.97 -0.62
N ILE A 66 -7.05 9.90 0.52
CA ILE A 66 -6.60 9.15 1.68
C ILE A 66 -7.21 7.76 1.56
N ILE A 67 -6.41 6.73 1.78
CA ILE A 67 -6.87 5.35 1.77
C ILE A 67 -6.51 4.67 3.08
N THR A 68 -7.36 3.76 3.53
CA THR A 68 -6.98 2.75 4.52
C THR A 68 -6.81 1.42 3.80
N ALA A 69 -5.81 0.64 4.19
CA ALA A 69 -5.58 -0.66 3.59
C ALA A 69 -4.85 -1.59 4.55
N GLN A 70 -5.03 -2.90 4.33
CA GLN A 70 -4.10 -3.88 4.86
C GLN A 70 -2.91 -3.98 3.92
N ALA A 71 -1.74 -3.60 4.42
CA ALA A 71 -0.49 -3.59 3.70
C ALA A 71 0.37 -4.79 4.14
N GLU A 72 0.73 -5.62 3.18
CA GLU A 72 1.68 -6.71 3.38
C GLU A 72 3.02 -6.33 2.77
N PHE A 73 4.08 -6.29 3.58
CA PHE A 73 5.42 -5.98 3.10
C PHE A 73 6.02 -7.18 2.38
N LEU A 74 6.21 -7.03 1.06
CA LEU A 74 6.88 -7.97 0.18
C LEU A 74 8.25 -7.38 -0.19
N GLY A 75 9.26 -7.67 0.63
CA GLY A 75 10.61 -7.16 0.43
C GLY A 75 11.66 -7.95 1.16
N ASP A 76 12.91 -7.73 0.77
CA ASP A 76 14.08 -8.24 1.45
C ASP A 76 14.89 -7.07 2.05
N ALA A 77 16.12 -7.35 2.49
CA ALA A 77 16.99 -6.36 3.13
C ALA A 77 17.41 -5.20 2.21
N HIS A 78 17.15 -5.26 0.90
CA HIS A 78 17.53 -4.24 -0.09
C HIS A 78 16.35 -3.35 -0.52
N GLY A 79 15.15 -3.58 0.01
CA GLY A 79 13.95 -2.82 -0.30
C GLY A 79 12.75 -3.72 -0.54
N GLY A 80 11.56 -3.13 -0.63
CA GLY A 80 10.32 -3.89 -0.80
C GLY A 80 9.17 -3.06 -1.35
N PHE A 81 8.11 -3.79 -1.68
CA PHE A 81 6.82 -3.24 -2.07
C PHE A 81 5.75 -3.67 -1.07
N PHE A 82 4.79 -2.80 -0.83
CA PHE A 82 3.58 -3.19 -0.10
C PHE A 82 2.55 -3.75 -1.08
N ARG A 83 2.05 -4.94 -0.80
CA ARG A 83 0.81 -5.40 -1.41
C ARG A 83 -0.35 -4.88 -0.58
N LEU A 84 -1.25 -4.13 -1.21
CA LEU A 84 -2.44 -3.59 -0.57
C LEU A 84 -3.63 -4.50 -0.84
N ASN A 85 -4.35 -4.83 0.22
CA ASN A 85 -5.63 -5.52 0.19
C ASN A 85 -6.65 -4.75 1.04
N ASN A 86 -7.94 -5.02 0.87
CA ASN A 86 -9.02 -4.40 1.63
C ASN A 86 -8.93 -2.86 1.65
N ILE A 87 -8.76 -2.25 0.47
CA ILE A 87 -8.58 -0.81 0.34
C ILE A 87 -9.93 -0.10 0.48
N GLU A 88 -10.02 0.84 1.42
CA GLU A 88 -11.13 1.77 1.55
C GLU A 88 -10.65 3.19 1.28
N VAL A 89 -11.54 4.03 0.75
CA VAL A 89 -11.19 5.35 0.24
C VAL A 89 -11.91 6.43 1.02
N PHE A 90 -11.13 7.34 1.59
CA PHE A 90 -11.59 8.57 2.20
C PHE A 90 -11.28 9.71 1.23
N LYS A 91 -12.35 10.25 0.62
CA LYS A 91 -12.25 11.45 -0.19
C LYS A 91 -12.17 12.65 0.78
N PRO A 92 -11.16 13.51 0.67
CA PRO A 92 -11.14 14.77 1.40
C PRO A 92 -12.29 15.69 0.98
#